data_AF-A0A0A1A8B7-F1
#
_entry.id   AF-A0A0A1A8B7-F1
#
_cell.length_a   1.000
_cell.length_b   1.000
_cell.length_c   1.000
_cell.angle_alpha   90.00
_cell.angle_beta   90.00
_cell.angle_gamma   90.00
#
_symmetry.space_group_name_H-M   'P 1'
#
loop_
_entity.id
_entity.type
_entity.pdbx_description
1 polymer ?
#
loop_
_entity_poly.entity_id
_entity_poly.type
_entity_poly.pdbx_seq_one_letter_code
_entity_poly.pdbx_strand_id
1 'polypeptide(L)'
;MKKINLFFGIVLSIVSVNPTAASSLQCNKDNFDACKTCEQLSKAIDLKEPNRGDYYRGALWNGLYASYVINCPVVAEKLLSHGAIPSYGGYMGSMGAVLTGKWPHNNESINLSWADLLIKHGFDVNRHTGNYKSATEVWAIDKKQIEYKSVFDKLIQSSEVKPLDPSRNLEWCASEGYRSVVVYSLNSCIENAIKRLDDGVSSASDISSAAVNSCTSDVENFNKHLACKAAVKENSDKERSNVYQLLTSDSQMNKNVIDMLKERNIETVLEFRAENRSAKTAQ
;
A
#
# COMPACT_ATOMS: atom_id res chain seq x y z
N MET A 1 -67.71 -21.88 54.56
CA MET A 1 -67.42 -21.30 53.24
C MET A 1 -66.97 -19.85 53.43
N LYS A 2 -65.66 -19.58 53.36
CA LYS A 2 -65.09 -18.22 53.42
C LYS A 2 -64.53 -17.89 52.04
N LYS A 3 -65.00 -16.78 51.45
CA LYS A 3 -64.57 -16.26 50.15
C LYS A 3 -63.14 -15.73 50.26
N ILE A 4 -62.25 -16.18 49.38
CA ILE A 4 -60.93 -15.59 49.18
C ILE A 4 -61.10 -14.53 48.09
N ASN A 5 -60.95 -13.26 48.43
CA ASN A 5 -60.83 -12.17 47.47
C ASN A 5 -59.34 -12.01 47.12
N LEU A 6 -58.94 -12.40 45.91
CA LEU A 6 -57.62 -12.04 45.37
C LEU A 6 -57.64 -10.57 44.95
N PHE A 7 -56.90 -9.73 45.66
CA PHE A 7 -56.50 -8.41 45.17
C PHE A 7 -55.26 -8.56 44.29
N PHE A 8 -55.42 -8.39 42.97
CA PHE A 8 -54.31 -8.17 42.06
C PHE A 8 -53.83 -6.72 42.21
N GLY A 9 -52.82 -6.50 43.05
CA GLY A 9 -52.06 -5.25 43.07
C GLY A 9 -51.12 -5.23 41.87
N ILE A 10 -51.47 -4.47 40.83
CA ILE A 10 -50.54 -4.14 39.75
C ILE A 10 -49.50 -3.17 40.33
N VAL A 11 -48.31 -3.68 40.65
CA VAL A 11 -47.16 -2.83 40.94
C VAL A 11 -46.70 -2.25 39.61
N LEU A 12 -47.03 -0.97 39.35
CA LEU A 12 -46.37 -0.18 38.33
C LEU A 12 -44.89 -0.05 38.74
N SER A 13 -44.09 -1.00 38.28
CA SER A 13 -42.64 -0.89 38.32
C SER A 13 -42.27 0.19 37.32
N ILE A 14 -41.99 1.39 37.83
CA ILE A 14 -41.36 2.45 37.08
C ILE A 14 -39.99 1.89 36.71
N VAL A 15 -39.87 1.32 35.52
CA VAL A 15 -38.57 1.02 34.93
C VAL A 15 -37.94 2.38 34.74
N SER A 16 -37.06 2.75 35.67
CA SER A 16 -36.07 3.78 35.46
C SER A 16 -35.22 3.28 34.31
N VAL A 17 -35.62 3.68 33.09
CA VAL A 17 -34.72 3.72 31.95
C VAL A 17 -33.60 4.63 32.39
N ASN A 18 -32.54 4.04 32.95
CA ASN A 18 -31.25 4.68 32.98
C ASN A 18 -30.97 5.08 31.54
N PRO A 19 -30.84 6.38 31.22
CA PRO A 19 -30.28 6.77 29.95
C PRO A 19 -28.81 6.38 30.03
N THR A 20 -28.50 5.12 29.74
CA THR A 20 -27.14 4.70 29.45
C THR A 20 -26.71 5.47 28.21
N ALA A 21 -26.05 6.59 28.47
CA ALA A 21 -25.17 7.34 27.60
C ALA A 21 -25.52 7.22 26.11
N ALA A 22 -26.38 8.13 25.64
CA ALA A 22 -26.06 8.79 24.39
C ALA A 22 -24.71 9.50 24.63
N SER A 23 -23.61 8.78 24.43
CA SER A 23 -22.26 9.34 24.40
C SER A 23 -22.30 10.42 23.33
N SER A 24 -22.42 11.68 23.74
CA SER A 24 -22.13 12.80 22.86
C SER A 24 -20.78 12.51 22.22
N LEU A 25 -20.70 12.60 20.88
CA LEU A 25 -19.45 12.57 20.12
C LEU A 25 -18.54 13.69 20.63
N GLN A 26 -17.88 13.47 21.75
CA GLN A 26 -17.06 14.46 22.42
C GLN A 26 -15.64 14.28 21.90
N CYS A 27 -15.01 15.39 21.53
CA CYS A 27 -13.58 15.42 21.23
C CYS A 27 -12.79 14.99 22.47
N ASN A 28 -12.09 13.86 22.36
CA ASN A 28 -11.22 13.30 23.39
C ASN A 28 -10.17 12.40 22.73
N LYS A 29 -9.29 11.79 23.55
CA LYS A 29 -8.17 10.96 23.07
C LYS A 29 -8.58 9.68 22.33
N ASP A 30 -9.85 9.30 22.41
CA ASP A 30 -10.46 8.12 21.79
C ASP A 30 -11.39 8.49 20.63
N ASN A 31 -11.56 9.79 20.34
CA ASN A 31 -12.54 10.27 19.38
C ASN A 31 -12.11 11.61 18.76
N PHE A 32 -11.00 11.58 18.03
CA PHE A 32 -10.37 12.78 17.47
C PHE A 32 -11.14 13.39 16.28
N ASP A 33 -11.99 12.64 15.58
CA ASP A 33 -12.82 13.14 14.47
C ASP A 33 -13.93 14.10 14.94
N ALA A 34 -14.31 14.01 16.21
CA ALA A 34 -15.22 14.95 16.87
C ALA A 34 -14.56 16.31 17.18
N CYS A 35 -13.23 16.42 17.17
CA CYS A 35 -12.53 17.68 17.40
C CYS A 35 -12.75 18.65 16.23
N LYS A 36 -13.08 19.92 16.53
CA LYS A 36 -13.35 20.96 15.53
C LYS A 36 -12.43 22.17 15.62
N THR A 37 -11.74 22.35 16.75
CA THR A 37 -10.82 23.48 16.95
C THR A 37 -9.48 23.01 17.53
N CYS A 38 -8.43 23.82 17.35
CA CYS A 38 -7.12 23.54 17.93
C CYS A 38 -7.13 23.49 19.46
N GLU A 39 -8.00 24.28 20.11
CA GLU A 39 -8.14 24.27 21.57
C GLU A 39 -8.73 22.94 22.06
N GLN A 40 -9.80 22.47 21.41
CA GLN A 40 -10.41 21.18 21.72
C GLN A 40 -9.40 20.04 21.52
N LEU A 41 -8.71 20.04 20.38
CA LEU A 41 -7.71 19.03 20.08
C LEU A 41 -6.54 19.08 21.08
N SER A 42 -6.03 20.26 21.41
CA SER A 42 -4.93 20.42 22.38
C SER A 42 -5.28 19.91 23.78
N LYS A 43 -6.57 19.92 24.17
CA LYS A 43 -7.06 19.34 25.43
C LYS A 43 -7.27 17.83 25.34
N ALA A 44 -7.58 17.32 24.15
CA ALA A 44 -7.88 15.93 23.90
C ALA A 44 -6.62 15.04 23.78
N ILE A 45 -5.49 15.58 23.30
CA ILE A 45 -4.28 14.79 23.10
C ILE A 45 -3.65 14.29 24.41
N ASP A 46 -3.10 13.07 24.36
CA ASP A 46 -2.33 12.48 25.45
C ASP A 46 -0.86 12.36 25.03
N LEU A 47 0.02 13.19 25.58
CA LEU A 47 1.44 13.22 25.20
C LEU A 47 2.21 11.98 25.66
N LYS A 48 1.65 11.17 26.57
CA LYS A 48 2.26 9.88 26.94
C LYS A 48 1.98 8.81 25.88
N GLU A 49 0.96 9.02 25.06
CA GLU A 49 0.53 8.13 23.98
C GLU A 49 0.37 8.95 22.69
N PRO A 50 1.43 9.58 22.17
CA PRO A 50 1.36 10.59 21.11
C PRO A 50 0.83 10.05 19.76
N ASN A 51 0.80 8.72 19.62
CA ASN A 51 0.30 8.00 18.45
C ASN A 51 -1.11 7.40 18.64
N ARG A 52 -1.76 7.64 19.78
CA ARG A 52 -3.11 7.12 20.08
C ARG A 52 -4.12 7.61 19.06
N GLY A 53 -5.04 6.74 18.68
CA GLY A 53 -6.11 6.99 17.73
C GLY A 53 -6.74 5.69 17.25
N ASP A 54 -7.91 5.80 16.63
CA ASP A 54 -8.69 4.66 16.16
C ASP A 54 -8.89 4.68 14.64
N TYR A 55 -8.99 3.50 14.05
CA TYR A 55 -9.23 3.37 12.61
C TYR A 55 -10.72 3.48 12.31
N TYR A 56 -11.09 4.49 11.53
CA TYR A 56 -12.47 4.78 11.18
C TYR A 56 -12.58 5.27 9.73
N ARG A 57 -13.52 4.67 8.98
CA ARG A 57 -13.82 5.01 7.57
C ARG A 57 -12.60 5.06 6.66
N GLY A 58 -11.70 4.08 6.79
CA GLY A 58 -10.52 3.98 5.92
C GLY A 58 -9.36 4.88 6.33
N ALA A 59 -9.43 5.56 7.46
CA ALA A 59 -8.35 6.39 7.99
C ALA A 59 -8.07 6.10 9.46
N LEU A 60 -6.82 6.21 9.87
CA LEU A 60 -6.44 6.21 11.27
C LEU A 60 -6.55 7.62 11.84
N TRP A 61 -7.54 7.84 12.72
CA TRP A 61 -7.77 9.10 13.40
C TRP A 61 -6.95 9.20 14.68
N ASN A 62 -5.67 9.53 14.52
CA ASN A 62 -4.79 9.90 15.63
C ASN A 62 -4.68 11.42 15.80
N GLY A 63 -4.07 11.86 16.90
CA GLY A 63 -3.91 13.29 17.21
C GLY A 63 -3.15 14.06 16.12
N LEU A 64 -2.16 13.43 15.45
CA LEU A 64 -1.38 14.08 14.40
C LEU A 64 -2.23 14.33 13.14
N TYR A 65 -2.97 13.32 12.68
CA TYR A 65 -3.88 13.46 11.55
C TYR A 65 -5.01 14.44 11.84
N ALA A 66 -5.61 14.41 13.03
CA ALA A 66 -6.61 15.40 13.43
C ALA A 66 -6.03 16.82 13.47
N SER A 67 -4.75 16.97 13.86
CA SER A 67 -4.06 18.26 13.79
C SER A 67 -3.94 18.75 12.35
N TYR A 68 -3.64 17.86 11.40
CA TYR A 68 -3.67 18.20 9.97
C TYR A 68 -5.07 18.60 9.52
N VAL A 69 -6.11 17.82 9.84
CA VAL A 69 -7.49 18.08 9.39
C VAL A 69 -8.02 19.43 9.85
N ILE A 70 -7.72 19.83 11.09
CA ILE A 70 -8.16 21.11 11.67
C ILE A 70 -7.16 22.25 11.34
N ASN A 71 -6.02 21.93 10.72
CA ASN A 71 -4.90 22.83 10.47
C ASN A 71 -4.33 23.48 11.75
N CYS A 72 -3.92 22.63 12.69
CA CYS A 72 -3.34 23.00 13.98
C CYS A 72 -1.84 22.64 14.08
N PRO A 73 -0.94 23.31 13.33
CA PRO A 73 0.47 22.94 13.28
C PRO A 73 1.17 23.01 14.64
N VAL A 74 0.76 23.91 15.55
CA VAL A 74 1.32 24.00 16.91
C VAL A 74 1.03 22.74 17.74
N VAL A 75 -0.16 22.15 17.59
CA VAL A 75 -0.53 20.91 18.28
C VAL A 75 0.24 19.73 17.69
N ALA A 76 0.39 19.69 16.36
CA ALA A 76 1.23 18.70 15.69
C ALA A 76 2.70 18.77 16.11
N GLU A 77 3.32 19.96 16.12
CA GLU A 77 4.70 20.15 16.58
C GLU A 77 4.88 19.61 17.99
N LYS A 78 3.90 19.84 18.87
CA LYS A 78 3.91 19.33 20.24
C LYS A 78 3.87 17.80 20.27
N LEU A 79 2.98 17.17 19.51
CA LEU A 79 2.89 15.71 19.39
C LEU A 79 4.19 15.10 18.83
N LEU A 80 4.73 15.66 17.75
CA LEU A 80 5.97 15.23 17.11
C LEU A 80 7.15 15.33 18.06
N SER A 81 7.26 16.44 18.80
CA SER A 81 8.29 16.63 19.84
C SER A 81 8.17 15.66 21.03
N HIS A 82 7.02 14.99 21.18
CA HIS A 82 6.78 13.97 22.19
C HIS A 82 6.76 12.54 21.61
N GLY A 83 7.21 12.34 20.37
CA GLY A 83 7.38 11.02 19.78
C GLY A 83 6.21 10.52 18.92
N ALA A 84 5.31 11.40 18.48
CA ALA A 84 4.42 11.06 17.38
C ALA A 84 5.22 10.74 16.12
N ILE A 85 4.84 9.69 15.42
CA ILE A 85 5.52 9.25 14.20
C ILE A 85 5.01 10.12 13.03
N PRO A 86 5.87 10.89 12.33
CA PRO A 86 5.40 11.82 11.29
C PRO A 86 4.65 11.14 10.14
N SER A 87 5.03 9.91 9.79
CA SER A 87 4.38 9.15 8.71
C SER A 87 3.03 8.52 9.10
N TYR A 88 2.62 8.60 10.38
CA TYR A 88 1.53 7.81 10.95
C TYR A 88 0.21 8.56 11.12
N GLY A 89 -0.89 8.00 10.63
CA GLY A 89 -2.23 8.60 10.69
C GLY A 89 -2.85 8.77 9.31
N GLY A 90 -4.11 9.14 9.20
CA GLY A 90 -4.72 9.42 7.89
C GLY A 90 -5.11 8.17 7.09
N TYR A 91 -5.33 8.34 5.78
CA TYR A 91 -5.86 7.31 4.88
C TYR A 91 -4.96 6.06 4.84
N MET A 92 -5.56 4.89 5.09
CA MET A 92 -4.86 3.62 5.28
C MET A 92 -3.74 3.65 6.34
N GLY A 93 -3.78 4.62 7.25
CA GLY A 93 -2.76 4.87 8.27
C GLY A 93 -1.54 5.67 7.81
N SER A 94 -1.57 6.23 6.59
CA SER A 94 -0.46 7.01 6.01
C SER A 94 -0.72 8.52 5.95
N MET A 95 0.12 9.29 6.65
CA MET A 95 0.05 10.75 6.61
C MET A 95 0.49 11.30 5.25
N GLY A 96 1.42 10.63 4.57
CA GLY A 96 1.87 11.05 3.25
C GLY A 96 0.74 11.03 2.22
N ALA A 97 -0.11 10.01 2.26
CA ALA A 97 -1.22 9.85 1.34
C ALA A 97 -2.25 10.99 1.44
N VAL A 98 -2.55 11.47 2.66
CA VAL A 98 -3.54 12.55 2.85
C VAL A 98 -2.98 13.93 2.51
N LEU A 99 -1.67 14.14 2.62
CA LEU A 99 -1.03 15.40 2.23
C LEU A 99 -1.04 15.62 0.72
N THR A 100 -1.06 14.55 -0.07
CA THR A 100 -1.11 14.66 -1.53
C THR A 100 -2.52 14.88 -2.08
N GLY A 101 -3.56 14.78 -1.24
CA GLY A 101 -4.95 15.00 -1.61
C GLY A 101 -5.43 16.44 -1.40
N LYS A 102 -6.55 16.82 -2.03
CA LYS A 102 -7.18 18.13 -1.85
C LYS A 102 -7.94 18.22 -0.53
N TRP A 103 -8.57 17.16 -0.07
CA TRP A 103 -9.27 17.18 1.21
C TRP A 103 -8.25 17.15 2.37
N PRO A 104 -8.45 17.91 3.48
CA PRO A 104 -9.63 18.72 3.79
C PRO A 104 -9.53 20.20 3.37
N HIS A 105 -8.33 20.69 3.04
CA HIS A 105 -8.07 22.13 2.94
C HIS A 105 -8.37 22.73 1.57
N ASN A 106 -8.29 21.90 0.53
CA ASN A 106 -8.26 22.29 -0.87
C ASN A 106 -7.28 23.46 -1.13
N ASN A 107 -6.13 23.41 -0.47
CA ASN A 107 -5.11 24.45 -0.50
C ASN A 107 -3.71 23.84 -0.46
N GLU A 108 -3.03 23.84 -1.61
CA GLU A 108 -1.69 23.26 -1.77
C GLU A 108 -0.65 23.87 -0.83
N SER A 109 -0.73 25.17 -0.53
CA SER A 109 0.23 25.85 0.35
C SER A 109 0.16 25.36 1.80
N ILE A 110 -1.04 25.00 2.27
CA ILE A 110 -1.21 24.37 3.59
C ILE A 110 -0.53 23.00 3.56
N ASN A 111 -0.82 22.17 2.56
CA ASN A 111 -0.26 20.83 2.45
C ASN A 111 1.27 20.84 2.32
N LEU A 112 1.84 21.81 1.58
CA LEU A 112 3.30 22.00 1.50
C LEU A 112 3.89 22.37 2.87
N SER A 113 3.25 23.27 3.62
CA SER A 113 3.71 23.65 4.96
C SER A 113 3.67 22.46 5.93
N TRP A 114 2.64 21.61 5.82
CA TRP A 114 2.56 20.37 6.58
C TRP A 114 3.59 19.34 6.14
N ALA A 115 3.88 19.21 4.85
CA ALA A 115 4.95 18.36 4.37
C ALA A 115 6.31 18.81 4.96
N ASP A 116 6.61 20.11 4.95
CA ASP A 116 7.84 20.65 5.56
C ASP A 116 7.90 20.34 7.07
N LEU A 117 6.77 20.49 7.78
CA LEU A 117 6.65 20.14 9.19
C LEU A 117 6.96 18.66 9.45
N LEU A 118 6.32 17.75 8.71
CA LEU A 118 6.56 16.31 8.91
C LEU A 118 7.98 15.90 8.53
N ILE A 119 8.52 16.45 7.43
CA ILE A 119 9.90 16.20 6.97
C ILE A 119 10.90 16.65 8.04
N LYS A 120 10.70 17.85 8.62
CA LYS A 120 11.54 18.36 9.73
C LYS A 120 11.63 17.37 10.90
N HIS A 121 10.57 16.62 11.16
CA HIS A 121 10.50 15.63 12.24
C HIS A 121 10.81 14.19 11.80
N GLY A 122 11.37 14.01 10.60
CA GLY A 122 11.83 12.70 10.14
C GLY A 122 10.76 11.86 9.44
N PHE A 123 9.87 12.50 8.67
CA PHE A 123 8.96 11.79 7.77
C PHE A 123 9.73 10.87 6.81
N ASP A 124 9.32 9.61 6.76
CA ASP A 124 9.85 8.58 5.86
C ASP A 124 8.70 8.00 5.04
N VAL A 125 8.81 8.08 3.71
CA VAL A 125 7.79 7.63 2.75
C VAL A 125 7.58 6.11 2.80
N ASN A 126 8.57 5.37 3.30
CA ASN A 126 8.56 3.91 3.39
C ASN A 126 8.18 3.41 4.79
N ARG A 127 7.95 4.31 5.75
CA ARG A 127 7.70 3.92 7.14
C ARG A 127 6.37 3.17 7.24
N HIS A 128 6.45 1.91 7.64
CA HIS A 128 5.30 1.13 8.11
C HIS A 128 5.02 1.38 9.58
N THR A 129 3.75 1.30 9.94
CA THR A 129 3.28 1.45 11.32
C THR A 129 2.25 0.37 11.61
N GLY A 130 2.66 -0.67 12.32
CA GLY A 130 1.81 -1.85 12.53
C GLY A 130 1.41 -2.52 11.21
N ASN A 131 0.12 -2.76 11.04
CA ASN A 131 -0.45 -3.38 9.84
C ASN A 131 -0.83 -2.38 8.73
N TYR A 132 -0.54 -1.10 8.92
CA TYR A 132 -0.90 -0.04 7.97
C TYR A 132 0.12 0.09 6.83
N LYS A 133 -0.34 0.69 5.74
CA LYS A 133 0.48 0.94 4.55
C LYS A 133 1.33 2.20 4.73
N SER A 134 2.54 2.15 4.19
CA SER A 134 3.40 3.33 3.99
C SER A 134 2.84 4.23 2.88
N ALA A 135 3.38 5.45 2.74
CA ALA A 135 2.93 6.38 1.69
C ALA A 135 3.18 5.84 0.27
N THR A 136 4.34 5.25 0.04
CA THR A 136 4.70 4.66 -1.26
C THR A 136 3.76 3.51 -1.65
N GLU A 137 3.37 2.67 -0.69
CA GLU A 137 2.41 1.59 -0.92
C GLU A 137 1.03 2.13 -1.31
N VAL A 138 0.54 3.17 -0.62
CA VAL A 138 -0.76 3.78 -0.94
C VAL A 138 -0.75 4.38 -2.35
N TRP A 139 0.26 5.18 -2.68
CA TRP A 139 0.39 5.81 -3.99
C TRP A 139 0.54 4.81 -5.15
N ALA A 140 1.16 3.66 -4.89
CA ALA A 140 1.31 2.61 -5.89
C ALA A 140 -0.01 1.88 -6.20
N ILE A 141 -0.88 1.73 -5.20
CA ILE A 141 -2.19 1.09 -5.34
C ILE A 141 -3.23 2.07 -5.89
N ASP A 142 -3.25 3.30 -5.39
CA ASP A 142 -4.21 4.33 -5.78
C ASP A 142 -3.53 5.66 -6.11
N LYS A 143 -3.14 5.80 -7.39
CA LYS A 143 -2.56 7.04 -7.91
C LYS A 143 -3.50 8.24 -7.81
N LYS A 144 -4.81 8.05 -7.62
CA LYS A 144 -5.76 9.16 -7.47
C LYS A 144 -5.57 9.91 -6.16
N GLN A 145 -4.87 9.32 -5.18
CA GLN A 145 -4.47 10.01 -3.95
C GLN A 145 -3.42 11.12 -4.20
N ILE A 146 -2.80 11.15 -5.38
CA ILE A 146 -1.84 12.19 -5.77
C ILE A 146 -2.58 13.28 -6.56
N GLU A 147 -3.21 14.21 -5.86
CA GLU A 147 -3.87 15.36 -6.47
C GLU A 147 -2.95 16.59 -6.54
N TYR A 148 -2.09 16.79 -5.53
CA TYR A 148 -1.04 17.81 -5.50
C TYR A 148 0.32 17.19 -5.82
N LYS A 149 0.71 17.27 -7.10
CA LYS A 149 1.99 16.73 -7.57
C LYS A 149 3.20 17.37 -6.87
N SER A 150 3.15 18.67 -6.57
CA SER A 150 4.26 19.35 -5.90
C SER A 150 4.52 18.83 -4.48
N VAL A 151 3.45 18.53 -3.74
CA VAL A 151 3.54 17.93 -2.40
C VAL A 151 4.07 16.51 -2.49
N PHE A 152 3.58 15.73 -3.45
CA PHE A 152 4.10 14.38 -3.71
C PHE A 152 5.61 14.43 -4.03
N ASP A 153 6.01 15.25 -5.00
CA ASP A 153 7.42 15.38 -5.41
C ASP A 153 8.30 15.75 -4.21
N LYS A 154 7.87 16.69 -3.35
CA LYS A 154 8.56 17.06 -2.12
C LYS A 154 8.71 15.88 -1.15
N LEU A 155 7.65 15.12 -0.90
CA LEU A 155 7.67 13.99 0.01
C LEU A 155 8.56 12.85 -0.52
N ILE A 156 8.49 12.51 -1.81
CA ILE A 156 9.34 11.43 -2.36
C ILE A 156 10.82 11.81 -2.36
N GLN A 157 11.13 13.11 -2.43
CA GLN A 157 12.51 13.61 -2.39
C GLN A 157 13.06 13.69 -0.96
N SER A 158 12.23 13.54 0.07
CA SER A 158 12.66 13.62 1.47
C SER A 158 13.42 12.39 1.94
N SER A 159 13.32 11.26 1.23
CA SER A 159 13.97 9.99 1.59
C SER A 159 14.09 9.07 0.37
N GLU A 160 15.00 8.09 0.43
CA GLU A 160 15.14 7.08 -0.62
C GLU A 160 13.89 6.20 -0.70
N VAL A 161 13.27 6.11 -1.88
CA VAL A 161 12.11 5.22 -2.12
C VAL A 161 12.57 3.78 -2.27
N LYS A 162 12.09 2.91 -1.39
CA LYS A 162 12.42 1.48 -1.42
C LYS A 162 11.48 0.71 -2.36
N PRO A 163 11.96 -0.38 -2.98
CA PRO A 163 11.10 -1.29 -3.73
C PRO A 163 9.96 -1.82 -2.86
N LEU A 164 8.77 -1.95 -3.44
CA LEU A 164 7.61 -2.49 -2.74
C LEU A 164 7.70 -4.01 -2.63
N ASP A 165 7.37 -4.53 -1.46
CA ASP A 165 7.19 -5.97 -1.24
C ASP A 165 5.86 -6.43 -1.87
N PRO A 166 5.90 -7.30 -2.90
CA PRO A 166 4.70 -7.81 -3.55
C PRO A 166 3.74 -8.53 -2.61
N SER A 167 4.27 -9.24 -1.60
CA SER A 167 3.45 -10.03 -0.67
C SER A 167 2.53 -9.17 0.21
N ARG A 168 2.92 -7.91 0.44
CA ARG A 168 2.14 -6.91 1.17
C ARG A 168 1.26 -6.03 0.28
N ASN A 169 1.54 -6.02 -1.02
CA ASN A 169 0.96 -5.11 -1.99
C ASN A 169 0.43 -5.89 -3.20
N LEU A 170 -0.41 -6.89 -2.91
CA LEU A 170 -0.92 -7.84 -3.90
C LEU A 170 -1.71 -7.14 -5.01
N GLU A 171 -2.50 -6.11 -4.71
CA GLU A 171 -3.24 -5.34 -5.71
C GLU A 171 -2.31 -4.62 -6.69
N TRP A 172 -1.26 -3.97 -6.16
CA TRP A 172 -0.25 -3.33 -6.99
C TRP A 172 0.52 -4.36 -7.82
N CYS A 173 0.95 -5.45 -7.19
CA CYS A 173 1.67 -6.54 -7.84
C CYS A 173 0.81 -7.23 -8.93
N ALA A 174 -0.50 -7.31 -8.75
CA ALA A 174 -1.43 -7.86 -9.74
C ALA A 174 -1.81 -6.84 -10.84
N SER A 175 -1.46 -5.57 -10.68
CA SER A 175 -1.86 -4.50 -11.61
C SER A 175 -1.22 -4.63 -12.99
N GLU A 176 -1.91 -4.14 -14.02
CA GLU A 176 -1.37 -4.08 -15.38
C GLU A 176 -0.17 -3.12 -15.51
N GLY A 177 -0.08 -2.12 -14.62
CA GLY A 177 1.09 -1.24 -14.53
C GLY A 177 2.35 -2.01 -14.12
N TYR A 178 2.26 -2.81 -13.04
CA TYR A 178 3.37 -3.66 -12.63
C TYR A 178 3.68 -4.73 -13.68
N ARG A 179 2.65 -5.36 -14.27
CA ARG A 179 2.81 -6.31 -15.38
C ARG A 179 3.65 -5.75 -16.52
N SER A 180 3.36 -4.51 -16.94
CA SER A 180 4.06 -3.87 -18.05
C SER A 180 5.55 -3.71 -17.76
N VAL A 181 5.91 -3.35 -16.52
CA VAL A 181 7.30 -3.21 -16.09
C VAL A 181 8.02 -4.55 -16.08
N VAL A 182 7.43 -5.58 -15.45
CA VAL A 182 8.09 -6.90 -15.34
C VAL A 182 8.21 -7.61 -16.68
N VAL A 183 7.20 -7.50 -17.57
CA VAL A 183 7.26 -8.07 -18.92
C VAL A 183 8.32 -7.37 -19.77
N TYR A 184 8.41 -6.04 -19.69
CA TYR A 184 9.43 -5.28 -20.40
C TYR A 184 10.84 -5.69 -19.93
N SER A 185 11.07 -5.72 -18.61
CA SER A 185 12.36 -6.12 -18.02
C SER A 185 12.76 -7.52 -18.45
N LEU A 186 11.82 -8.48 -18.37
CA LEU A 186 12.04 -9.87 -18.77
C LEU A 186 12.39 -10.00 -20.26
N ASN A 187 11.59 -9.40 -21.15
CA ASN A 187 11.87 -9.47 -22.59
C ASN A 187 13.22 -8.82 -22.93
N SER A 188 13.52 -7.65 -22.34
CA SER A 188 14.80 -6.96 -22.53
C SER A 188 15.98 -7.81 -22.06
N CYS A 189 15.87 -8.45 -20.89
CA CYS A 189 16.90 -9.37 -20.40
C CYS A 189 17.12 -10.53 -21.38
N ILE A 190 16.04 -11.19 -21.80
CA ILE A 190 16.08 -12.35 -22.70
C ILE A 190 16.69 -11.97 -24.05
N GLU A 191 16.24 -10.89 -24.68
CA GLU A 191 16.77 -10.43 -25.96
C GLU A 191 18.27 -10.13 -25.89
N ASN A 192 18.70 -9.44 -24.83
CA ASN A 192 20.12 -9.15 -24.62
C ASN A 192 20.93 -10.41 -24.33
N ALA A 193 20.35 -11.37 -23.60
CA ALA A 193 20.98 -12.65 -23.34
C ALA A 193 21.13 -13.47 -24.64
N ILE A 194 20.11 -13.53 -25.50
CA ILE A 194 20.19 -14.16 -26.82
C ILE A 194 21.31 -13.53 -27.64
N LYS A 195 21.34 -12.20 -27.78
CA LYS A 195 22.38 -11.48 -28.53
C LYS A 195 23.80 -11.79 -28.04
N ARG A 196 23.96 -11.98 -26.73
CA ARG A 196 25.25 -12.26 -26.08
C ARG A 196 25.66 -13.73 -26.17
N LEU A 197 24.70 -14.65 -26.10
CA LEU A 197 24.94 -16.09 -25.98
C LEU A 197 24.89 -16.83 -27.31
N ASP A 198 24.24 -16.26 -28.33
CA ASP A 198 24.14 -16.90 -29.64
C ASP A 198 25.51 -16.95 -30.34
N ASP A 199 26.04 -18.17 -30.46
CA ASP A 199 27.32 -18.50 -31.08
C ASP A 199 27.17 -18.84 -32.58
N GLY A 200 25.95 -18.87 -33.12
CA GLY A 200 25.64 -19.28 -34.48
C GLY A 200 25.78 -20.78 -34.76
N VAL A 201 26.08 -21.61 -33.75
CA VAL A 201 26.31 -23.06 -33.87
C VAL A 201 25.30 -23.85 -33.04
N SER A 202 25.08 -23.43 -31.79
CA SER A 202 24.13 -24.05 -30.86
C SER A 202 22.71 -24.01 -31.39
N SER A 203 21.86 -24.96 -30.98
CA SER A 203 20.46 -24.97 -31.41
C SER A 203 19.72 -23.75 -30.85
N ALA A 204 18.66 -23.30 -31.55
CA ALA A 204 17.84 -22.18 -31.06
C ALA A 204 17.20 -22.49 -29.69
N SER A 205 16.88 -23.77 -29.44
CA SER A 205 16.36 -24.23 -28.14
C SER A 205 17.41 -24.12 -27.02
N ASP A 206 18.66 -24.45 -27.30
CA ASP A 206 19.76 -24.34 -26.32
C ASP A 206 20.03 -22.87 -25.97
N ILE A 207 20.07 -21.99 -26.98
CA ILE A 207 20.25 -20.55 -26.77
C ILE A 207 19.07 -19.96 -25.99
N SER A 208 17.84 -20.31 -26.35
CA SER A 208 16.64 -19.89 -25.61
C SER A 208 16.70 -20.33 -24.15
N SER A 209 17.05 -21.59 -23.90
CA SER A 209 17.20 -22.14 -22.55
C SER A 209 18.28 -21.42 -21.74
N ALA A 210 19.45 -21.18 -22.34
CA ALA A 210 20.54 -20.45 -21.70
C ALA A 210 20.15 -18.99 -21.40
N ALA A 211 19.43 -18.34 -22.32
CA ALA A 211 18.96 -16.97 -22.15
C ALA A 211 17.98 -16.85 -20.98
N VAL A 212 16.93 -17.69 -20.93
CA VAL A 212 15.95 -17.72 -19.84
C VAL A 212 16.65 -17.98 -18.50
N ASN A 213 17.57 -18.95 -18.44
CA ASN A 213 18.32 -19.26 -17.22
C ASN A 213 19.18 -18.07 -16.74
N SER A 214 19.74 -17.28 -17.66
CA SER A 214 20.52 -16.08 -17.31
C SER A 214 19.68 -14.92 -16.75
N CYS A 215 18.36 -14.96 -16.95
CA CYS A 215 17.40 -13.94 -16.54
C CYS A 215 16.57 -14.35 -15.31
N THR A 216 17.18 -15.10 -14.36
CA THR A 216 16.44 -15.69 -13.24
C THR A 216 15.65 -14.67 -12.42
N SER A 217 16.23 -13.50 -12.13
CA SER A 217 15.55 -12.47 -11.33
C SER A 217 14.31 -11.89 -12.03
N ASP A 218 14.38 -11.71 -13.36
CA ASP A 218 13.24 -11.20 -14.13
C ASP A 218 12.12 -12.26 -14.23
N VAL A 219 12.50 -13.53 -14.39
CA VAL A 219 11.55 -14.66 -14.36
C VAL A 219 10.87 -14.74 -13.00
N GLU A 220 11.62 -14.59 -11.90
CA GLU A 220 11.06 -14.58 -10.55
C GLU A 220 10.06 -13.44 -10.35
N ASN A 221 10.37 -12.23 -10.83
CA ASN A 221 9.46 -11.09 -10.76
C ASN A 221 8.19 -11.29 -11.60
N PHE A 222 8.30 -11.93 -12.76
CA PHE A 222 7.14 -12.31 -13.57
C PHE A 222 6.29 -13.38 -12.87
N ASN A 223 6.90 -14.38 -12.23
CA ASN A 223 6.18 -15.39 -11.44
C ASN A 223 5.47 -14.77 -10.25
N LYS A 224 6.10 -13.82 -9.54
CA LYS A 224 5.45 -13.05 -8.47
C LYS A 224 4.20 -12.33 -8.99
N HIS A 225 4.27 -11.69 -10.17
CA HIS A 225 3.10 -11.05 -10.78
C HIS A 225 1.95 -12.06 -11.03
N LEU A 226 2.26 -13.24 -11.58
CA LEU A 226 1.26 -14.29 -11.81
C LEU A 226 0.64 -14.78 -10.49
N ALA A 227 1.47 -15.01 -9.48
CA ALA A 227 1.02 -15.40 -8.14
C ALA A 227 0.09 -14.34 -7.52
N CYS A 228 0.46 -13.06 -7.61
CA CYS A 228 -0.40 -11.96 -7.15
C CYS A 228 -1.74 -11.94 -7.89
N LYS A 229 -1.74 -12.08 -9.23
CA LYS A 229 -2.95 -12.07 -10.06
C LYS A 229 -3.90 -13.23 -9.74
N ALA A 230 -3.36 -14.37 -9.31
CA ALA A 230 -4.15 -15.47 -8.78
C ALA A 230 -4.67 -15.17 -7.37
N ALA A 231 -3.79 -14.71 -6.48
CA ALA A 231 -4.12 -14.45 -5.07
C ALA A 231 -5.18 -13.36 -4.87
N VAL A 232 -5.18 -12.28 -5.66
CA VAL A 232 -6.16 -11.18 -5.51
C VAL A 232 -7.62 -11.59 -5.81
N LYS A 233 -7.84 -12.78 -6.38
CA LYS A 233 -9.18 -13.35 -6.59
C LYS A 233 -9.82 -13.82 -5.27
N GLU A 234 -9.02 -14.01 -4.23
CA GLU A 234 -9.50 -14.44 -2.92
C GLU A 234 -10.17 -13.30 -2.15
N ASN A 235 -11.10 -13.68 -1.26
CA ASN A 235 -12.01 -12.75 -0.60
C ASN A 235 -11.46 -12.13 0.69
N SER A 236 -10.49 -12.78 1.35
CA SER A 236 -9.89 -12.28 2.59
C SER A 236 -8.38 -12.07 2.48
N ASP A 237 -7.85 -11.09 3.21
CA ASP A 237 -6.40 -10.79 3.23
C ASP A 237 -5.55 -11.99 3.65
N LYS A 238 -6.08 -12.83 4.56
CA LYS A 238 -5.40 -14.06 5.00
C LYS A 238 -5.32 -15.09 3.88
N GLU A 239 -6.42 -15.31 3.15
CA GLU A 239 -6.44 -16.25 2.02
C GLU A 239 -5.54 -15.74 0.89
N ARG A 240 -5.61 -14.46 0.56
CA ARG A 240 -4.73 -13.81 -0.42
C ARG A 240 -3.26 -14.05 -0.10
N SER A 241 -2.86 -13.78 1.15
CA SER A 241 -1.48 -14.02 1.61
C SER A 241 -1.10 -15.50 1.52
N ASN A 242 -1.98 -16.42 1.93
CA ASN A 242 -1.70 -17.85 1.89
C ASN A 242 -1.54 -18.38 0.46
N VAL A 243 -2.43 -18.00 -0.45
CA VAL A 243 -2.38 -18.39 -1.87
C VAL A 243 -1.14 -17.82 -2.54
N TYR A 244 -0.80 -16.56 -2.27
CA TYR A 244 0.44 -15.96 -2.77
C TYR A 244 1.66 -16.79 -2.36
N GLN A 245 1.79 -17.09 -1.06
CA GLN A 245 2.93 -17.86 -0.53
C GLN A 245 3.01 -19.26 -1.16
N LEU A 246 1.87 -19.95 -1.24
CA LEU A 246 1.77 -21.27 -1.86
C LEU A 246 2.28 -21.23 -3.30
N LEU A 247 1.78 -20.30 -4.12
CA LEU A 247 2.15 -20.19 -5.53
C LEU A 247 3.61 -19.80 -5.72
N THR A 248 4.15 -18.86 -4.93
CA THR A 248 5.57 -18.48 -5.04
C THR A 248 6.52 -19.61 -4.64
N SER A 249 6.08 -20.54 -3.78
CA SER A 249 6.84 -21.72 -3.39
C SER A 249 6.65 -22.92 -4.33
N ASP A 250 5.71 -22.85 -5.28
CA ASP A 250 5.37 -23.96 -6.16
C ASP A 250 6.42 -24.15 -7.27
N SER A 251 7.30 -25.14 -7.06
CA SER A 251 8.31 -25.54 -8.04
C SER A 251 7.73 -25.93 -9.40
N GLN A 252 6.52 -26.50 -9.44
CA GLN A 252 5.88 -26.90 -10.69
C GLN A 252 5.36 -25.68 -11.47
N MET A 253 4.76 -24.70 -10.79
CA MET A 253 4.39 -23.43 -11.42
C MET A 253 5.62 -22.73 -12.02
N ASN A 254 6.71 -22.65 -11.25
CA ASN A 254 7.97 -22.06 -11.72
C ASN A 254 8.51 -22.79 -12.94
N LYS A 255 8.51 -24.14 -12.92
CA LYS A 255 8.93 -24.96 -14.06
C LYS A 255 8.07 -24.70 -15.31
N ASN A 256 6.74 -24.68 -15.16
CA ASN A 256 5.83 -24.44 -16.28
C ASN A 256 6.06 -23.08 -16.95
N VAL A 257 6.31 -22.03 -16.17
CA VAL A 257 6.60 -20.69 -16.74
C VAL A 257 7.94 -20.68 -17.46
N ILE A 258 8.98 -21.29 -16.88
CA ILE A 258 10.28 -21.40 -17.52
C ILE A 258 10.17 -22.15 -18.85
N ASP A 259 9.47 -23.29 -18.88
CA ASP A 259 9.34 -24.09 -20.09
C ASP A 259 8.55 -23.35 -21.18
N MET A 260 7.47 -22.64 -20.82
CA MET A 260 6.75 -21.75 -21.73
C MET A 260 7.64 -20.64 -22.32
N LEU A 261 8.47 -20.00 -21.49
CA LEU A 261 9.38 -18.95 -21.96
C LEU A 261 10.44 -19.53 -22.91
N LYS A 262 10.99 -20.71 -22.60
CA LYS A 262 11.96 -21.39 -23.47
C LYS A 262 11.36 -21.66 -24.85
N GLU A 263 10.15 -22.19 -24.91
CA GLU A 263 9.47 -22.49 -26.18
C GLU A 263 9.20 -21.21 -26.98
N ARG A 264 8.63 -20.18 -26.33
CA ARG A 264 8.29 -18.90 -26.97
C ARG A 264 9.50 -18.22 -27.61
N ASN A 265 10.66 -18.26 -26.97
CA ASN A 265 11.82 -17.49 -27.42
C ASN A 265 12.64 -18.19 -28.52
N ILE A 266 12.30 -19.42 -28.91
CA ILE A 266 12.96 -20.11 -30.03
C ILE A 266 12.82 -19.29 -31.32
N GLU A 267 11.63 -18.77 -31.61
CA GLU A 267 11.38 -17.94 -32.78
C GLU A 267 12.22 -16.65 -32.76
N THR A 268 12.31 -15.99 -31.60
CA THR A 268 13.15 -14.79 -31.42
C THR A 268 14.63 -15.06 -31.72
N VAL A 269 15.16 -16.22 -31.32
CA VAL A 269 16.55 -16.61 -31.68
C VAL A 269 16.68 -16.78 -33.20
N LEU A 270 15.71 -17.42 -33.85
CA LEU A 270 15.74 -17.63 -35.30
C LEU A 270 15.64 -16.33 -36.10
N GLU A 271 14.79 -15.40 -35.65
CA GLU A 271 14.65 -14.05 -36.22
C GLU A 271 15.97 -13.28 -36.13
N PHE A 272 16.59 -13.23 -34.94
CA PHE A 272 17.89 -12.59 -34.73
C PHE A 272 18.98 -13.16 -35.66
N ARG A 273 19.02 -14.48 -35.85
CA ARG A 273 19.95 -15.12 -36.79
C ARG A 273 19.67 -14.78 -38.25
N ALA A 274 18.40 -14.62 -38.63
CA ALA A 274 18.02 -14.22 -39.98
C ALA A 274 18.44 -12.77 -40.29
N GLU A 275 18.26 -11.87 -39.33
CA GLU A 275 18.70 -10.47 -39.42
C GLU A 275 20.21 -10.37 -39.57
N ASN A 276 20.98 -11.07 -38.72
CA ASN A 276 22.44 -11.06 -38.78
C ASN A 276 23.00 -11.66 -40.08
N ARG A 277 22.34 -12.67 -40.65
CA ARG A 277 22.71 -13.20 -41.97
C ARG A 277 22.47 -12.18 -43.06
N SER A 278 21.29 -11.53 -43.05
CA SER A 278 20.92 -10.52 -44.04
C SER A 278 21.86 -9.31 -44.01
N ALA A 279 22.31 -8.89 -42.83
CA ALA A 279 23.30 -7.82 -42.67
C ALA A 279 24.68 -8.21 -43.24
N LYS A 280 25.09 -9.47 -43.12
CA LYS A 280 26.37 -9.96 -43.67
C LYS A 280 26.37 -10.11 -45.19
N THR A 281 25.22 -10.39 -45.81
CA THR A 281 25.11 -10.46 -47.28
C THR A 281 24.96 -9.10 -47.97
N ALA A 282 24.69 -8.03 -47.20
CA ALA A 282 24.55 -6.67 -47.71
C ALA A 282 25.86 -5.84 -47.63
N GLN A 283 26.92 -6.40 -47.05
CA GLN A 283 28.29 -5.85 -47.04
C GLN A 283 29.14 -6.54 -48.12
#